data_AF-A0AAV0A365-F1
#
_entry.id   AF-A0AAV0A365-F1
#
_cell.length_a   1.000
_cell.length_b   1.000
_cell.length_c   1.000
_cell.angle_alpha   90.00
_cell.angle_beta   90.00
_cell.angle_gamma   90.00
#
_symmetry.space_group_name_H-M   'P 1'
#
loop_
_entity.id
_entity.type
_entity.pdbx_description
1 polymer ?
#
loop_
_entity_poly.entity_id
_entity_poly.type
_entity_poly.pdbx_seq_one_letter_code
_entity_poly.pdbx_strand_id
1 'polypeptide(L)'
;MTSHSSSAQCSTSDNACRMSSERISQQVRPKPPLLKILQVAGAQGEVFTMKEVMHYLGQYIMVKQLYDQQEQHMVYCGGDLLGDLLGRQSFSVKDPSPLYDMLRKNLITSAPVNTGSQYGYSKSRPTEAQCSRRFQSRKN
;
A
#
# COMPACT_ATOMS: atom_id res chain seq x y z
N MET A 1 2.28 -50.96 -23.65
CA MET A 1 1.59 -50.52 -22.42
C MET A 1 2.15 -49.17 -22.02
N THR A 2 1.23 -48.29 -21.66
CA THR A 2 1.36 -46.88 -21.31
C THR A 2 2.27 -46.62 -20.12
N SER A 3 2.95 -45.46 -20.10
CA SER A 3 2.84 -44.48 -19.00
C SER A 3 3.46 -43.14 -19.40
N HIS A 4 2.73 -42.10 -19.05
CA HIS A 4 2.87 -40.70 -19.41
C HIS A 4 3.49 -39.98 -18.22
N SER A 5 4.57 -39.22 -18.43
CA SER A 5 5.10 -38.32 -17.40
C SER A 5 4.63 -36.90 -17.70
N SER A 6 3.49 -36.54 -17.14
CA SER A 6 2.98 -35.17 -17.07
C SER A 6 3.84 -34.37 -16.10
N SER A 7 4.55 -33.35 -16.60
CA SER A 7 5.24 -32.36 -15.77
C SER A 7 4.22 -31.41 -15.16
N ALA A 8 3.80 -31.70 -13.94
CA ALA A 8 3.07 -30.74 -13.11
C ALA A 8 4.01 -29.58 -12.76
N GLN A 9 3.80 -28.42 -13.41
CA GLN A 9 4.34 -27.16 -12.93
C GLN A 9 3.40 -26.61 -11.85
N CYS A 10 3.74 -26.88 -10.60
CA CYS A 10 3.30 -26.08 -9.47
C CYS A 10 4.55 -25.37 -8.92
N SER A 11 4.65 -24.06 -9.13
CA SER A 11 5.45 -23.20 -8.27
C SER A 11 4.59 -22.01 -7.89
N THR A 12 4.06 -22.18 -6.70
CA THR A 12 3.29 -21.28 -5.88
C THR A 12 4.03 -19.96 -5.60
N SER A 13 3.25 -18.89 -5.51
CA SER A 13 3.51 -17.68 -4.71
C SER A 13 4.75 -16.85 -5.03
N ASP A 14 4.65 -16.02 -6.07
CA ASP A 14 5.36 -14.73 -6.15
C ASP A 14 4.35 -13.60 -5.91
N ASN A 15 3.82 -13.53 -4.68
CA ASN A 15 2.97 -12.40 -4.24
C ASN A 15 3.63 -11.59 -3.12
N ALA A 16 4.89 -11.88 -2.78
CA ALA A 16 5.62 -11.21 -1.71
C ALA A 16 6.49 -10.03 -2.18
N CYS A 17 6.80 -9.91 -3.48
CA CYS A 17 7.80 -8.94 -3.97
C CYS A 17 7.27 -7.84 -4.90
N ARG A 18 5.94 -7.73 -5.11
CA ARG A 18 5.34 -6.71 -5.99
C ARG A 18 4.59 -5.61 -5.25
N MET A 19 5.10 -5.20 -4.08
CA MET A 19 4.89 -3.82 -3.64
C MET A 19 5.70 -2.93 -4.59
N SER A 20 5.13 -2.64 -5.76
CA SER A 20 5.75 -1.82 -6.79
C SER A 20 6.25 -0.50 -6.19
N SER A 21 7.39 -0.01 -6.68
CA SER A 21 8.03 1.23 -6.21
C SER A 21 7.04 2.41 -6.18
N GLU A 22 6.00 2.37 -7.04
CA GLU A 22 4.87 3.29 -7.02
C GLU A 22 4.15 3.36 -5.66
N ARG A 23 3.96 2.25 -4.93
CA ARG A 23 3.27 2.25 -3.62
C ARG A 23 4.11 2.85 -2.50
N ILE A 24 5.43 2.81 -2.60
CA ILE A 24 6.31 3.47 -1.61
C ILE A 24 6.29 4.99 -1.83
N SER A 25 6.13 5.41 -3.09
CA SER A 25 5.99 6.81 -3.49
C SER A 25 4.56 7.34 -3.38
N GLN A 26 3.60 6.50 -3.01
CA GLN A 26 2.22 6.93 -2.76
C GLN A 26 2.18 7.83 -1.54
N GLN A 27 1.72 9.06 -1.78
CA GLN A 27 1.38 9.98 -0.73
C GLN A 27 0.10 9.53 -0.02
N VAL A 28 0.10 9.66 1.29
CA VAL A 28 -0.99 9.34 2.19
C VAL A 28 -1.20 10.52 3.13
N ARG A 29 -2.47 10.78 3.46
CA ARG A 29 -2.86 11.78 4.45
C ARG A 29 -3.39 11.05 5.69
N PRO A 30 -2.65 11.05 6.81
CA PRO A 30 -3.11 10.49 8.07
C PRO A 30 -4.35 11.21 8.59
N LYS A 31 -5.28 10.44 9.18
CA LYS A 31 -6.40 10.99 9.95
C LYS A 31 -5.88 11.71 11.20
N PRO A 32 -6.64 12.67 11.76
CA PRO A 32 -6.17 13.49 12.89
C PRO A 32 -5.59 12.70 14.08
N PRO A 33 -6.16 11.55 14.52
CA PRO A 33 -5.59 10.78 15.62
C PRO A 33 -4.17 10.25 15.35
N LEU A 34 -3.94 9.69 14.15
CA LEU A 34 -2.61 9.23 13.75
C LEU A 34 -1.67 10.41 13.52
N LEU A 35 -2.14 11.49 12.89
CA LEU A 35 -1.33 12.68 12.63
C LEU A 35 -0.75 13.27 13.93
N LYS A 36 -1.55 13.31 15.02
CA LYS A 36 -1.10 13.79 16.33
C LYS A 36 0.07 12.96 16.88
N ILE A 37 0.05 11.65 16.70
CA ILE A 37 1.15 10.75 17.11
C ILE A 37 2.41 11.08 16.31
N LEU A 38 2.30 11.23 14.98
CA LEU A 38 3.45 11.55 14.13
C LEU A 38 4.06 12.92 14.50
N GLN A 39 3.23 13.91 14.81
CA GLN A 39 3.69 15.24 15.23
C GLN A 39 4.44 15.21 16.58
N VAL A 40 3.98 14.43 17.56
CA VAL A 40 4.72 14.21 18.81
C VAL A 40 6.08 13.57 18.55
N ALA A 41 6.19 12.76 17.50
CA ALA A 41 7.46 12.17 17.05
C ALA A 41 8.35 13.13 16.23
N GLY A 42 7.91 14.38 16.02
CA GLY A 42 8.64 15.41 15.27
C GLY A 42 8.25 15.55 13.80
N ALA A 43 7.20 14.85 13.33
CA ALA A 43 6.73 14.99 11.97
C ALA A 43 6.12 16.38 11.71
N GLN A 44 6.37 16.93 10.53
CA GLN A 44 5.82 18.21 10.06
C GLN A 44 5.00 18.00 8.78
N GLY A 45 3.99 18.83 8.59
CA GLY A 45 3.06 18.73 7.46
C GLY A 45 1.92 17.74 7.69
N GLU A 46 1.16 17.49 6.63
CA GLU A 46 -0.06 16.66 6.68
C GLU A 46 -0.03 15.48 5.70
N VAL A 47 0.93 15.47 4.78
CA VAL A 47 1.06 14.45 3.72
C VAL A 47 2.40 13.76 3.91
N PHE A 48 2.36 12.44 3.88
CA PHE A 48 3.51 11.57 4.12
C PHE A 48 3.54 10.44 3.11
N THR A 49 4.66 9.77 3.00
CA THR A 49 4.78 8.45 2.38
C THR A 49 4.60 7.36 3.44
N MET A 50 4.31 6.12 3.01
CA MET A 50 4.27 4.98 3.94
C MET A 50 5.60 4.83 4.70
N LYS A 51 6.73 5.09 4.04
CA LYS A 51 8.06 5.04 4.66
C LYS A 51 8.20 6.05 5.80
N GLU A 52 7.76 7.29 5.61
CA GLU A 52 7.80 8.33 6.63
C GLU A 52 6.86 8.01 7.80
N VAL A 53 5.64 7.54 7.52
CA VAL A 53 4.70 7.14 8.58
C VAL A 53 5.31 6.05 9.46
N MET A 54 5.92 5.03 8.85
CA MET A 54 6.59 3.95 9.59
C MET A 54 7.79 4.47 10.40
N HIS A 55 8.59 5.36 9.82
CA HIS A 55 9.72 5.98 10.51
C HIS A 55 9.26 6.75 11.76
N TYR A 56 8.30 7.66 11.62
CA TYR A 56 7.81 8.46 12.74
C TYR A 56 7.08 7.63 13.81
N LEU A 57 6.41 6.53 13.44
CA LEU A 57 5.86 5.59 14.42
C LEU A 57 6.96 4.92 15.26
N GLY A 58 8.06 4.52 14.63
CA GLY A 58 9.24 4.01 15.34
C GLY A 58 9.83 5.05 16.30
N GLN A 59 9.96 6.30 15.83
CA GLN A 59 10.44 7.41 16.66
C GLN A 59 9.51 7.69 17.85
N TYR A 60 8.19 7.66 17.64
CA TYR A 60 7.21 7.84 18.72
C TYR A 60 7.39 6.81 19.84
N ILE A 61 7.49 5.53 19.47
CA ILE A 61 7.72 4.42 20.41
C ILE A 61 9.02 4.61 21.18
N MET A 62 10.08 5.05 20.51
CA MET A 62 11.39 5.29 21.12
C MET A 62 11.37 6.46 22.10
N VAL A 63 10.84 7.62 21.69
CA VAL A 63 10.80 8.83 22.53
C VAL A 63 9.94 8.62 23.78
N LYS A 64 8.83 7.89 23.66
CA LYS A 64 7.97 7.55 24.79
C LYS A 64 8.41 6.32 25.57
N GLN A 65 9.47 5.64 25.14
CA GLN A 65 9.96 4.40 25.75
C GLN A 65 8.86 3.35 25.95
N LEU A 66 8.01 3.19 24.92
CA LEU A 66 6.91 2.21 24.96
C LEU A 66 7.40 0.77 24.73
N TYR A 67 8.69 0.56 24.48
CA TYR A 67 9.27 -0.76 24.27
C TYR A 67 9.74 -1.38 25.59
N ASP A 68 9.74 -2.70 25.66
CA ASP A 68 10.32 -3.42 26.79
C ASP A 68 11.86 -3.37 26.76
N GLN A 69 12.51 -3.14 27.91
CA GLN A 69 13.97 -3.03 27.96
C GLN A 69 14.69 -4.38 27.74
N GLN A 70 14.06 -5.49 28.13
CA GLN A 70 14.61 -6.84 27.96
C GLN A 70 14.19 -7.43 26.63
N GLU A 71 12.92 -7.22 26.26
CA GLU A 71 12.33 -7.71 25.02
C GLU A 71 11.94 -6.55 24.10
N GLN A 72 12.90 -5.80 23.55
CA GLN A 72 12.67 -4.57 22.75
C GLN A 72 11.72 -4.72 21.55
N HIS A 73 11.43 -5.95 21.14
CA HIS A 73 10.42 -6.25 20.13
C HIS A 73 8.98 -6.16 20.66
N MET A 74 8.76 -6.14 21.97
CA MET A 74 7.48 -5.94 22.63
C MET A 74 7.27 -4.46 22.92
N VAL A 75 6.10 -3.96 22.53
CA VAL A 75 5.67 -2.57 22.75
C VAL A 75 4.41 -2.59 23.62
N TYR A 76 4.45 -1.89 24.75
CA TYR A 76 3.35 -1.68 25.68
C TYR A 76 2.81 -0.26 25.51
N CYS A 77 1.62 -0.15 24.95
CA CYS A 77 0.98 1.12 24.59
C CYS A 77 -0.37 1.34 25.29
N GLY A 78 -0.69 0.54 26.31
CA GLY A 78 -1.91 0.72 27.10
C GLY A 78 -1.93 2.08 27.81
N GLY A 79 -3.03 2.81 27.64
CA GLY A 79 -3.17 4.19 28.14
C GLY A 79 -2.42 5.25 27.32
N ASP A 80 -1.83 4.86 26.18
CA ASP A 80 -1.25 5.78 25.22
C ASP A 80 -2.13 5.91 23.97
N LEU A 81 -2.05 7.06 23.29
CA LEU A 81 -2.75 7.31 22.02
C LEU A 81 -2.47 6.24 20.96
N LEU A 82 -1.27 5.65 20.96
CA LEU A 82 -0.92 4.57 20.06
C LEU A 82 -1.74 3.30 20.36
N GLY A 83 -1.94 2.98 21.63
CA GLY A 83 -2.76 1.84 22.06
C GLY A 83 -4.24 2.03 21.73
N ASP A 84 -4.76 3.24 21.92
CA ASP A 84 -6.13 3.60 21.53
C ASP A 84 -6.36 3.41 20.03
N LEU A 85 -5.38 3.82 19.21
CA LEU A 85 -5.43 3.72 17.75
C LEU A 85 -5.33 2.26 17.27
N LEU A 86 -4.54 1.44 17.96
CA LEU A 86 -4.40 0.00 17.70
C LEU A 86 -5.58 -0.82 18.25
N GLY A 87 -6.30 -0.30 19.26
CA GLY A 87 -7.28 -1.04 20.04
C GLY A 87 -6.66 -2.18 20.85
N ARG A 88 -5.40 -2.02 21.28
CA ARG A 88 -4.61 -3.05 21.98
C ARG A 88 -3.72 -2.42 23.04
N GLN A 89 -3.46 -3.18 24.11
CA GLN A 89 -2.55 -2.76 25.17
C GLN A 89 -1.08 -3.01 24.84
N SER A 90 -0.79 -3.97 23.96
CA SER A 90 0.56 -4.28 23.52
C SER A 90 0.57 -4.98 22.15
N PHE A 91 1.73 -4.96 21.50
CA PHE A 91 1.98 -5.73 20.29
C PHE A 91 3.47 -6.06 20.17
N SER A 92 3.76 -7.04 19.32
CA SER A 92 5.12 -7.45 18.99
C SER A 92 5.51 -6.90 17.63
N VAL A 93 6.68 -6.26 17.52
CA VAL A 93 7.27 -5.81 16.24
C VAL A 93 7.57 -6.99 15.31
N LYS A 94 7.70 -8.22 15.86
CA LYS A 94 7.82 -9.44 15.05
C LYS A 94 6.54 -9.79 14.30
N ASP A 95 5.38 -9.36 14.80
CA ASP A 95 4.09 -9.45 14.12
C ASP A 95 3.59 -8.04 13.75
N PRO A 96 3.92 -7.54 12.56
CA PRO A 96 3.55 -6.18 12.15
C PRO A 96 2.07 -6.06 11.76
N SER A 97 1.30 -7.14 11.75
CA SER A 97 -0.09 -7.15 11.29
C SER A 97 -0.98 -6.13 12.01
N PRO A 98 -0.94 -5.99 13.36
CA PRO A 98 -1.73 -4.99 14.08
C PRO A 98 -1.41 -3.55 13.62
N LEU A 99 -0.14 -3.28 13.33
CA LEU A 99 0.31 -1.97 12.86
C LEU A 99 -0.26 -1.67 11.47
N TYR A 100 -0.14 -2.63 10.52
CA TYR A 100 -0.69 -2.45 9.18
C TYR A 100 -2.21 -2.32 9.16
N ASP A 101 -2.91 -3.05 10.02
CA ASP A 101 -4.37 -2.94 10.15
C ASP A 101 -4.80 -1.57 10.68
N MET A 102 -4.06 -1.03 11.64
CA MET A 102 -4.25 0.34 12.12
C MET A 102 -3.99 1.35 10.99
N LEU A 103 -2.91 1.20 10.24
CA LEU A 103 -2.56 2.12 9.14
C LEU A 103 -3.65 2.15 8.06
N ARG A 104 -4.17 0.99 7.65
CA ARG A 104 -5.27 0.90 6.68
C ARG A 104 -6.52 1.65 7.12
N LYS A 105 -6.80 1.71 8.43
CA LYS A 105 -7.96 2.42 9.01
C LYS A 105 -7.70 3.92 9.18
N ASN A 106 -6.43 4.34 9.27
CA ASN A 106 -6.03 5.69 9.66
C ASN A 106 -5.35 6.50 8.56
N LEU A 107 -5.14 5.92 7.37
CA LEU A 107 -4.58 6.62 6.22
C LEU A 107 -5.63 6.82 5.12
N ILE A 108 -5.58 8.00 4.49
CA ILE A 108 -6.34 8.31 3.29
C ILE A 108 -5.33 8.38 2.14
N THR A 109 -5.45 7.49 1.16
CA THR A 109 -4.58 7.52 -0.02
C THR A 109 -4.92 8.75 -0.86
N SER A 110 -3.96 9.65 -1.07
CA SER A 110 -4.12 10.68 -2.09
C SER A 110 -4.02 10.05 -3.46
N ALA A 111 -4.81 10.52 -4.42
CA ALA A 111 -4.70 10.08 -5.80
C ALA A 111 -3.23 10.16 -6.24
N PRO A 112 -2.72 9.17 -7.00
CA PRO A 112 -1.39 9.29 -7.57
C PRO A 112 -1.35 10.62 -8.32
N VAL A 113 -0.34 11.45 -8.04
CA VAL A 113 -0.10 12.62 -8.87
C VAL A 113 0.25 12.06 -10.25
N ASN A 114 -0.74 12.01 -11.13
CA ASN A 114 -0.51 11.68 -12.52
C ASN A 114 0.20 12.91 -13.06
N THR A 115 1.53 12.94 -13.00
CA THR A 115 2.34 13.83 -13.82
C THR A 115 2.15 13.40 -15.28
N GLY A 116 0.96 13.68 -15.80
CA GLY A 116 0.62 13.59 -17.20
C GLY A 116 0.98 14.90 -17.86
N SER A 117 2.17 14.94 -18.47
CA SER A 117 2.58 15.72 -19.67
C SER A 117 4.11 15.64 -19.69
N GLN A 118 4.79 15.10 -20.70
CA GLN A 118 4.68 15.52 -22.09
C GLN A 118 5.50 14.56 -22.98
N TYR A 119 4.86 13.65 -23.72
CA TYR A 119 5.37 13.19 -25.01
C TYR A 119 4.18 13.01 -25.94
N GLY A 120 4.13 13.83 -26.98
CA GLY A 120 3.04 13.88 -27.93
C GLY A 120 2.97 12.62 -28.78
N TYR A 121 1.75 12.12 -28.96
CA TYR A 121 1.40 11.41 -30.18
C TYR A 121 -0.05 11.74 -30.52
N SER A 122 -0.22 12.65 -31.49
CA SER A 122 -1.48 12.92 -32.16
C SER A 122 -1.97 11.64 -32.84
N LYS A 123 -3.01 11.01 -32.29
CA LYS A 123 -3.74 9.95 -32.98
C LYS A 123 -5.12 10.47 -33.35
N SER A 124 -5.25 10.76 -34.64
CA SER A 124 -6.45 11.16 -35.35
C SER A 124 -7.66 10.25 -35.04
N ARG A 125 -8.81 10.90 -34.80
CA ARG A 125 -10.15 10.28 -34.76
C ARG A 125 -10.40 9.42 -36.00
N PRO A 126 -10.91 8.19 -35.87
CA PRO A 126 -11.71 7.58 -36.92
C PRO A 126 -13.17 7.98 -36.71
N THR A 127 -13.72 8.72 -37.67
CA THR A 127 -15.16 8.96 -37.84
C THR A 127 -15.87 7.64 -38.11
N GLU A 128 -16.99 7.42 -37.40
CA GLU A 128 -17.97 6.37 -37.66
C GLU A 128 -18.36 6.36 -39.15
N ALA A 129 -18.06 5.27 -39.85
CA ALA A 129 -18.62 4.98 -41.15
C ALA A 129 -19.17 3.54 -41.15
N GLN A 130 -20.48 3.46 -40.93
CA GLN A 130 -21.41 2.51 -41.52
C GLN A 130 -21.05 1.01 -41.45
N CYS A 131 -21.44 0.39 -40.33
CA CYS A 131 -21.87 -1.00 -40.33
C CYS A 131 -23.21 -1.10 -41.08
N SER A 132 -23.18 -1.39 -42.39
CA SER A 132 -24.36 -1.87 -43.12
C SER A 132 -24.01 -2.50 -44.46
N ARG A 133 -24.38 -3.79 -44.57
CA ARG A 133 -24.86 -4.49 -45.77
C ARG A 133 -23.92 -4.59 -46.97
N ARG A 134 -23.41 -5.81 -47.22
CA ARG A 134 -24.01 -6.75 -48.19
C ARG A 134 -23.24 -8.07 -48.23
N PHE A 135 -23.89 -9.12 -47.76
CA PHE A 135 -23.77 -10.45 -48.34
C PHE A 135 -24.18 -10.36 -49.82
N GLN A 136 -23.32 -10.80 -50.75
CA GLN A 136 -23.67 -11.64 -51.91
C GLN A 136 -22.53 -11.73 -52.94
N SER A 137 -22.39 -12.97 -53.47
CA SER A 137 -21.82 -13.35 -54.78
C SER A 137 -20.31 -13.26 -54.92
N ARG A 138 -19.61 -14.15 -55.64
CA ARG A 138 -19.91 -15.32 -56.50
C ARG A 138 -18.51 -15.94 -56.76
N LYS A 139 -18.34 -17.26 -56.68
CA LYS A 139 -18.18 -18.13 -57.86
C LYS A 139 -17.16 -17.60 -58.89
N ASN A 140 -15.94 -18.13 -58.83
CA ASN A 140 -15.26 -18.68 -60.00
C ASN A 140 -14.25 -19.74 -59.54
#